data_AF-A0A930WFB9-F1
#
_entry.id   AF-A0A930WFB9-F1
#
_cell.length_a   1.000
_cell.length_b   1.000
_cell.length_c   1.000
_cell.angle_alpha   90.00
_cell.angle_beta   90.00
_cell.angle_gamma   90.00
#
_symmetry.space_group_name_H-M   'P 1'
#
loop_
_entity.id
_entity.type
_entity.pdbx_description
1 polymer ?
#
loop_
_entity_poly.entity_id
_entity_poly.type
_entity_poly.pdbx_seq_one_letter_code
_entity_poly.pdbx_strand_id
1 'polypeptide(L)'
;MVAAKTTLPVIGVPVKSRALSGVDSLYSIVQMPGGVPVATMAIGEAGATNAALFALRLLSVEDQAIATALADFAEGQGKIAEESSNELI
;
A
#
# COMPACT_ATOMS: atom_id res chain seq x y z
N MET A 1 7.31 -13.56 8.31
CA MET A 1 8.14 -14.75 7.96
C MET A 1 8.72 -14.67 6.55
N VAL A 2 7.95 -14.30 5.51
CA VAL A 2 8.46 -14.19 4.12
C VAL A 2 9.68 -13.27 4.01
N ALA A 3 9.62 -12.07 4.59
CA ALA A 3 10.72 -11.09 4.55
C ALA A 3 12.06 -11.58 5.13
N ALA A 4 12.05 -12.57 6.03
CA ALA A 4 13.27 -13.14 6.59
C ALA A 4 13.96 -14.14 5.65
N LYS A 5 13.32 -14.49 4.52
CA LYS A 5 13.76 -15.54 3.59
C LYS A 5 14.00 -15.04 2.17
N THR A 6 13.91 -13.73 1.94
CA THR A 6 14.08 -13.13 0.62
C THR A 6 14.78 -11.79 0.73
N THR A 7 15.49 -11.41 -0.32
CA THR A 7 16.06 -10.06 -0.48
C THR A 7 15.10 -9.12 -1.22
N LEU A 8 13.99 -9.64 -1.76
CA LEU A 8 12.98 -8.83 -2.44
C LEU A 8 12.17 -8.01 -1.43
N PRO A 9 11.65 -6.84 -1.84
CA PRO A 9 10.71 -6.08 -1.02
C PRO A 9 9.47 -6.91 -0.67
N VAL A 10 9.02 -6.84 0.58
CA VAL A 10 7.80 -7.50 1.05
C VAL A 10 6.80 -6.46 1.52
N ILE A 11 5.59 -6.55 0.98
CA ILE A 11 4.47 -5.67 1.33
C ILE A 11 3.48 -6.47 2.20
N GLY A 12 3.13 -5.94 3.36
CA GLY A 12 2.18 -6.54 4.30
C GLY A 12 0.86 -5.77 4.32
N VAL A 13 -0.26 -6.48 4.20
CA VAL A 13 -1.60 -5.90 4.35
C VAL A 13 -2.26 -6.51 5.59
N PRO A 14 -2.44 -5.74 6.66
CA PRO A 14 -3.15 -6.21 7.84
C PRO A 14 -4.61 -6.51 7.52
N VAL A 15 -5.06 -7.73 7.80
CA VAL A 15 -6.47 -8.11 7.63
C VAL A 15 -7.27 -7.68 8.86
N LYS A 16 -8.48 -7.15 8.64
CA LYS A 16 -9.39 -6.76 9.73
C LYS A 16 -9.75 -7.99 10.58
N SER A 17 -9.37 -7.99 11.85
CA SER A 17 -9.74 -9.02 12.82
C SER A 17 -11.12 -8.72 13.43
N ARG A 18 -11.79 -9.77 13.92
CA ARG A 18 -13.12 -9.62 14.56
C ARG A 18 -13.04 -8.96 15.92
N ALA A 19 -12.01 -9.27 16.71
CA ALA A 19 -11.92 -8.83 18.10
C ALA A 19 -11.37 -7.40 18.24
N LEU A 20 -10.37 -7.03 17.43
CA LEU A 20 -9.62 -5.78 17.58
C LEU A 20 -9.58 -4.96 16.29
N SER A 21 -10.51 -5.20 15.36
CA SER A 21 -10.62 -4.46 14.09
C SER A 21 -9.32 -4.42 13.28
N GLY A 22 -8.44 -5.41 13.44
CA GLY A 22 -7.15 -5.52 12.74
C GLY A 22 -5.99 -4.77 13.38
N VAL A 23 -6.14 -4.17 14.58
CA VAL A 23 -5.02 -3.54 15.31
C VAL A 23 -3.97 -4.57 15.71
N ASP A 24 -4.41 -5.76 16.12
CA ASP A 24 -3.58 -6.94 16.34
C ASP A 24 -2.83 -7.36 15.07
N SER A 25 -3.54 -7.47 13.95
CA SER A 25 -2.94 -7.75 12.64
C SER A 25 -1.91 -6.68 12.26
N LEU A 26 -2.20 -5.40 12.48
CA LEU A 26 -1.30 -4.30 12.16
C LEU A 26 -0.01 -4.41 12.98
N TYR A 27 -0.11 -4.52 14.31
CA TYR A 27 1.07 -4.58 15.16
C TYR A 27 1.89 -5.86 14.97
N SER A 28 1.25 -6.99 14.64
CA SER A 28 1.97 -8.23 14.33
C SER A 28 2.77 -8.18 13.01
N ILE A 29 2.46 -7.23 12.12
CA ILE A 29 3.16 -7.06 10.84
C ILE A 29 4.15 -5.90 10.88
N VAL A 30 3.75 -4.73 11.41
CA VAL A 30 4.56 -3.50 11.32
C VAL A 30 5.75 -3.49 12.29
N GLN A 31 5.64 -4.17 13.43
CA GLN A 31 6.67 -4.17 14.49
C GLN A 31 7.79 -5.19 14.20
N MET A 32 8.35 -5.14 13.01
CA MET A 32 9.49 -5.98 12.65
C MET A 32 10.78 -5.47 13.33
N PRO A 33 11.66 -6.37 13.80
CA PRO A 33 12.96 -5.97 14.32
C PRO A 33 13.85 -5.39 13.21
N GLY A 34 14.82 -4.57 13.61
CA GLY A 34 15.82 -4.02 12.69
C GLY A 34 16.53 -5.11 11.89
N GLY A 35 16.65 -4.91 10.58
CA GLY A 35 17.30 -5.84 9.64
C GLY A 35 16.35 -6.70 8.80
N VAL A 36 15.06 -6.79 9.15
CA VAL A 36 14.07 -7.55 8.37
C VAL A 36 12.81 -6.70 8.07
N PRO A 37 12.91 -5.70 7.17
CA PRO A 37 11.83 -4.73 6.96
C PRO A 37 10.62 -5.33 6.23
N VAL A 38 9.43 -4.78 6.52
CA VAL A 38 8.18 -5.04 5.80
C VAL A 38 7.46 -3.71 5.54
N ALA A 39 7.11 -3.43 4.28
CA ALA A 39 6.29 -2.27 3.93
C ALA A 39 4.83 -2.54 4.31
N THR A 40 4.36 -1.99 5.42
CA THR A 40 3.01 -2.29 5.95
C THR A 40 2.00 -1.25 5.50
N MET A 41 0.87 -1.68 4.93
CA MET A 41 -0.22 -0.82 4.47
C MET A 41 -1.32 -0.67 5.52
N ALA A 42 -2.36 0.12 5.18
CA ALA A 42 -3.57 0.24 5.99
C ALA A 42 -4.28 -1.11 6.21
N ILE A 43 -5.16 -1.17 7.20
CA ILE A 43 -5.95 -2.38 7.49
C ILE A 43 -7.04 -2.57 6.41
N GLY A 44 -7.19 -3.79 5.91
CA GLY A 44 -8.31 -4.20 5.05
C GLY A 44 -8.18 -3.76 3.58
N GLU A 45 -9.33 -3.52 2.94
CA GLU A 45 -9.42 -3.29 1.49
C GLU A 45 -8.60 -2.08 1.00
N ALA A 46 -8.64 -0.98 1.74
CA ALA A 46 -7.80 0.19 1.43
C ALA A 46 -6.31 -0.17 1.42
N GLY A 47 -5.88 -1.03 2.35
CA GLY A 47 -4.53 -1.55 2.40
C GLY A 47 -4.19 -2.45 1.21
N ALA A 48 -5.13 -3.29 0.79
CA ALA A 48 -4.96 -4.16 -0.37
C ALA A 48 -4.78 -3.35 -1.66
N THR A 49 -5.63 -2.35 -1.89
CA THR A 49 -5.50 -1.42 -3.02
C THR A 49 -4.15 -0.70 -2.98
N ASN A 50 -3.78 -0.15 -1.83
CA ASN A 50 -2.52 0.56 -1.68
C ASN A 50 -1.30 -0.35 -1.82
N ALA A 51 -1.39 -1.62 -1.43
CA ALA A 51 -0.32 -2.59 -1.64
C ALA A 51 -0.07 -2.83 -3.14
N ALA A 52 -1.14 -2.96 -3.94
CA ALA A 52 -1.02 -3.09 -5.39
C ALA A 52 -0.40 -1.83 -6.02
N LEU A 53 -0.88 -0.64 -5.65
CA LEU A 53 -0.32 0.62 -6.14
C LEU A 53 1.15 0.82 -5.71
N PHE A 54 1.49 0.45 -4.47
CA PHE A 54 2.86 0.54 -3.98
C PHE A 54 3.78 -0.44 -4.72
N ALA A 55 3.32 -1.66 -5.01
CA ALA A 55 4.06 -2.61 -5.83
C ALA A 55 4.31 -2.06 -7.24
N LEU A 56 3.30 -1.46 -7.88
CA LEU A 56 3.47 -0.80 -9.18
C LEU A 56 4.48 0.34 -9.13
N ARG A 57 4.50 1.14 -8.06
CA ARG A 57 5.50 2.21 -7.86
C ARG A 57 6.93 1.67 -7.71
N LEU A 58 7.10 0.49 -7.12
CA LEU A 58 8.41 -0.17 -7.07
C LEU A 58 8.83 -0.65 -8.45
N LEU A 59 7.90 -1.24 -9.21
CA LEU A 59 8.18 -1.75 -10.56
C LEU A 59 8.41 -0.62 -11.58
N SER A 60 7.73 0.52 -11.43
CA SER A 60 7.85 1.65 -12.34
C SER A 60 9.23 2.31 -12.36
N VAL A 61 10.10 1.99 -11.40
CA VAL A 61 11.50 2.44 -11.42
C VAL A 61 12.23 1.91 -12.65
N GLU A 62 11.91 0.69 -13.08
CA GLU A 62 12.57 0.01 -14.20
C GLU A 62 11.62 -0.21 -15.40
N ASP A 63 10.32 0.03 -15.23
CA ASP A 63 9.31 -0.14 -16.29
C ASP A 63 8.60 1.18 -16.61
N GLN A 64 8.96 1.77 -17.74
CA GLN A 64 8.41 3.04 -18.21
C GLN A 64 6.92 2.95 -18.55
N ALA A 65 6.42 1.80 -19.00
CA ALA A 65 5.00 1.65 -19.30
C ALA A 65 4.16 1.69 -18.02
N ILE A 66 4.64 1.04 -16.95
CA ILE A 66 4.02 1.14 -15.63
C ILE A 66 4.13 2.57 -15.09
N ALA A 67 5.26 3.25 -15.26
CA ALA A 67 5.46 4.63 -14.83
C ALA A 67 4.44 5.59 -15.48
N THR A 68 4.24 5.48 -16.79
CA THR A 68 3.24 6.27 -17.52
C THR A 68 1.82 5.96 -17.04
N ALA A 69 1.45 4.68 -16.93
CA ALA A 69 0.12 4.30 -16.46
C ALA A 69 -0.17 4.79 -15.03
N LEU A 70 0.85 4.79 -14.15
CA LEU A 70 0.72 5.35 -12.79
C LEU A 70 0.54 6.86 -12.78
N ALA A 71 1.22 7.58 -13.68
CA ALA A 71 1.07 9.03 -13.81
C ALA A 71 -0.35 9.40 -14.23
N ASP A 72 -0.88 8.71 -15.26
CA ASP A 72 -2.24 8.90 -15.75
C ASP A 72 -3.27 8.58 -14.65
N PHE A 73 -3.06 7.48 -13.93
CA PHE A 73 -3.92 7.11 -12.81
C PHE A 73 -3.90 8.17 -11.70
N ALA A 74 -2.72 8.67 -11.33
CA ALA A 74 -2.58 9.70 -10.29
C ALA A 74 -3.24 11.02 -10.67
N GLU A 75 -3.13 11.44 -11.94
CA GLU A 75 -3.82 12.63 -12.45
C GLU A 75 -5.34 12.46 -12.35
N GLY A 76 -5.87 11.29 -12.74
CA GLY A 76 -7.28 10.97 -12.61
C GLY A 76 -7.79 11.02 -11.17
N GLN A 77 -7.03 10.47 -10.21
CA GLN A 77 -7.40 10.55 -8.79
C GLN A 77 -7.35 11.99 -8.24
N GLY A 78 -6.40 12.81 -8.69
CA GLY A 78 -6.32 14.22 -8.30
C GLY A 78 -7.57 15.00 -8.69
N LYS A 79 -8.06 14.80 -9.92
CA LYS A 79 -9.29 15.44 -10.40
C LYS A 79 -10.52 15.03 -9.57
N ILE A 80 -10.66 13.74 -9.27
CA ILE A 80 -11.76 13.24 -8.42
C ILE A 80 -11.73 13.89 -7.03
N ALA A 81 -10.55 14.05 -6.44
CA ALA A 81 -10.39 14.67 -5.13
C ALA A 81 -10.73 16.16 -5.15
N GLU A 82 -10.32 16.90 -6.19
CA GLU A 82 -10.64 18.31 -6.39
C GLU A 82 -12.15 18.53 -6.60
N GLU A 83 -12.79 17.72 -7.45
CA GLU A 83 -14.23 17.75 -7.69
C GLU A 83 -15.02 17.50 -6.41
N SER A 84 -14.63 16.48 -5.63
CA SER A 84 -15.25 16.17 -4.34
C SER A 84 -15.10 17.32 -3.33
N SER A 85 -14.00 18.07 -3.38
CA SER A 85 -13.78 19.23 -2.51
C SER A 85 -14.65 20.43 -2.91
N ASN A 86 -14.94 20.61 -4.20
CA ASN A 86 -15.78 21.69 -4.69
C ASN A 86 -17.27 21.47 -4.42
N GLU A 87 -17.74 20.22 -4.31
CA GLU A 87 -19.12 19.90 -3.91
C GLU A 87 -19.41 20.19 -2.42
N LEU A 88 -18.38 20.38 -1.61
CA LEU A 88 -18.49 20.64 -0.16
C LEU A 88 -18.52 22.14 0.20
N ILE A 89 -18.34 23.03 -0.77
CA ILE A 89 -18.37 24.51 -0.62
C ILE A 89 -19.63 25.05 -1.28
#